data_AF-A0A8S3U7Q4-F1
#
_entry.id   AF-A0A8S3U7Q4-F1
#
_cell.length_a   1.000
_cell.length_b   1.000
_cell.length_c   1.000
_cell.angle_alpha   90.00
_cell.angle_beta   90.00
_cell.angle_gamma   90.00
#
_symmetry.space_group_name_H-M   'P 1'
#
loop_
_entity.id
_entity.type
_entity.pdbx_description
1 polymer ?
#
loop_
_entity_poly.entity_id
_entity_poly.type
_entity_poly.pdbx_seq_one_letter_code
_entity_poly.pdbx_strand_id
1 'polypeptide(L)'
;MGRAELARIMLSAADKEFEDDRFEKEEWPERKPNTPCGQVPVLTHGDKQIPQSMAIARYLARDLDLYGKNNVENTKCDVVIECINDVITETVKLFFEQDETKKIRSTYGSISDYENEHIEYIFVLGQIQKPEIQQKINDESEKYRDIVQGNFVDSYRNLTYKRVFSLFWVNNFCSIAKFVVKVDDDVIINIPLLIQHLRQKTKKNLLTNVLECYMHIDTEPLRQNNSKWRTSLSEYQYPTFPPYCDGFSSIKSIDVIRKMYNTTKEVPFLWLEDVYGGVFLPWISNIEMHQACVERENWHCKLFVRSFCQTLCLKRYMGTDQTTTM
;
A
#
# COMPACT_ATOMS: atom_id res chain seq x y z
N MET A 1 -2.98 -15.44 -9.90
CA MET A 1 -2.34 -16.26 -10.95
C MET A 1 -1.39 -17.23 -10.27
N GLY A 2 -1.57 -18.55 -10.41
CA GLY A 2 -0.75 -19.56 -9.73
C GLY A 2 0.53 -19.90 -10.52
N ARG A 3 1.47 -20.60 -9.90
CA ARG A 3 2.74 -21.02 -10.54
C ARG A 3 2.57 -21.99 -11.74
N ALA A 4 1.38 -22.56 -11.93
CA ALA A 4 1.03 -23.41 -13.08
C ALA A 4 0.68 -22.61 -14.34
N GLU A 5 0.33 -21.33 -14.21
CA GLU A 5 -0.35 -20.60 -15.29
C GLU A 5 0.55 -20.37 -16.51
N LEU A 6 1.85 -20.19 -16.30
CA LEU A 6 2.80 -20.08 -17.40
C LEU A 6 2.77 -21.32 -18.31
N ALA A 7 2.72 -22.51 -17.72
CA ALA A 7 2.65 -23.76 -18.48
C ALA A 7 1.35 -23.86 -19.29
N ARG A 8 0.21 -23.48 -18.69
CA ARG A 8 -1.10 -23.45 -19.38
C ARG A 8 -1.10 -22.49 -20.56
N ILE A 9 -0.54 -21.29 -20.38
CA ILE A 9 -0.41 -20.29 -21.44
C ILE A 9 0.46 -20.83 -22.58
N MET A 10 1.58 -21.46 -22.28
CA MET A 10 2.46 -22.04 -23.30
C MET A 10 1.78 -23.14 -24.11
N LEU A 11 1.09 -24.07 -23.43
CA LEU A 11 0.34 -25.14 -24.10
C LEU A 11 -0.79 -24.58 -24.96
N SER A 12 -1.55 -23.63 -24.42
CA SER A 12 -2.66 -22.99 -25.14
C SER A 12 -2.16 -22.18 -26.34
N ALA A 13 -1.06 -21.42 -26.19
CA ALA A 13 -0.48 -20.61 -27.27
C ALA A 13 0.11 -21.45 -28.40
N ALA A 14 0.46 -22.71 -28.12
CA ALA A 14 0.93 -23.68 -29.10
C ALA A 14 -0.18 -24.60 -29.63
N ASP A 15 -1.45 -24.28 -29.34
CA ASP A 15 -2.64 -25.07 -29.71
C ASP A 15 -2.50 -26.56 -29.32
N LYS A 16 -1.85 -26.85 -28.18
CA LYS A 16 -1.76 -28.21 -27.63
C LYS A 16 -2.95 -28.48 -26.71
N GLU A 17 -3.65 -29.57 -26.97
CA GLU A 17 -4.62 -30.10 -26.03
C GLU A 17 -3.92 -30.63 -24.77
N PHE A 18 -4.47 -30.32 -23.60
CA PHE A 18 -3.99 -30.81 -22.32
C PHE A 18 -5.16 -30.92 -21.33
N GLU A 19 -5.02 -31.83 -20.37
CA GLU A 19 -5.93 -31.92 -19.23
C GLU A 19 -5.49 -30.93 -18.15
N ASP A 20 -6.38 -30.00 -17.77
CA ASP A 20 -6.14 -29.04 -16.68
C ASP A 20 -6.81 -29.53 -15.39
N ASP A 21 -6.15 -30.47 -14.71
CA ASP A 21 -6.58 -30.98 -13.40
C ASP A 21 -6.46 -29.88 -12.32
N ARG A 22 -7.60 -29.26 -12.02
CA ARG A 22 -7.76 -28.26 -10.96
C ARG A 22 -8.54 -28.88 -9.81
N PHE A 23 -8.07 -28.62 -8.60
CA PHE A 23 -8.64 -29.18 -7.38
C PHE A 23 -8.72 -28.12 -6.29
N GLU A 24 -9.64 -28.32 -5.36
CA GLU A 24 -9.83 -27.44 -4.21
C GLU A 24 -8.79 -27.72 -3.11
N LYS A 25 -8.59 -26.75 -2.22
CA LYS A 25 -7.53 -26.83 -1.19
C LYS A 25 -7.71 -28.04 -0.27
N GLU A 26 -8.95 -28.47 -0.06
CA GLU A 26 -9.36 -29.59 0.79
C GLU A 26 -8.90 -30.93 0.23
N GLU A 27 -8.73 -31.06 -1.09
CA GLU A 27 -8.23 -32.28 -1.76
C GLU A 27 -6.70 -32.40 -1.69
N TRP A 28 -5.99 -31.30 -1.40
CA TRP A 28 -4.53 -31.27 -1.43
C TRP A 28 -3.84 -32.28 -0.48
N PRO A 29 -4.30 -32.50 0.77
CA PRO A 29 -3.68 -33.46 1.67
C PRO A 29 -3.63 -34.88 1.11
N GLU A 30 -4.66 -35.30 0.36
CA GLU A 30 -4.74 -36.63 -0.24
C GLU A 30 -3.86 -36.75 -1.50
N ARG A 31 -3.72 -35.66 -2.26
CA ARG A 31 -2.93 -35.61 -3.50
C ARG A 31 -1.43 -35.45 -3.24
N LYS A 32 -1.04 -34.72 -2.19
CA LYS A 32 0.35 -34.38 -1.88
C LYS A 32 1.33 -35.56 -1.87
N PRO A 33 1.01 -36.73 -1.28
CA PRO A 33 1.90 -37.90 -1.29
C PRO A 33 2.22 -38.42 -2.69
N ASN A 34 1.36 -38.17 -3.67
CA ASN A 34 1.51 -38.63 -5.05
C ASN A 34 2.28 -37.62 -5.93
N THR A 35 2.80 -36.54 -5.36
CA THR A 35 3.58 -35.53 -6.09
C THR A 35 5.09 -35.69 -5.82
N PRO A 36 5.97 -35.57 -6.83
CA PRO A 36 7.40 -35.86 -6.66
C PRO A 36 8.11 -35.02 -5.58
N CYS A 37 7.65 -33.77 -5.37
CA CYS A 37 8.26 -32.85 -4.40
C CYS A 37 7.30 -32.46 -3.26
N GLY A 38 6.16 -33.15 -3.10
CA GLY A 38 5.13 -32.75 -2.13
C GLY A 38 4.56 -31.36 -2.41
N GLN A 39 4.55 -30.93 -3.68
CA GLN A 39 4.24 -29.60 -4.16
C GLN A 39 3.58 -29.67 -5.56
N VAL A 40 2.81 -28.63 -5.88
CA VAL A 40 2.31 -28.34 -7.24
C VAL A 40 2.89 -27.02 -7.75
N PRO A 41 3.00 -26.79 -9.07
CA PRO A 41 2.52 -27.64 -10.18
C PRO A 41 3.38 -28.88 -10.45
N VAL A 42 2.74 -29.88 -11.07
CA VAL A 42 3.37 -31.06 -11.68
C VAL A 42 2.83 -31.19 -13.10
N LEU A 43 3.72 -31.35 -14.09
CA LEU A 43 3.33 -31.71 -15.46
C LEU A 43 3.50 -33.22 -15.63
N THR A 44 2.44 -33.89 -16.08
CA THR A 44 2.50 -35.29 -16.50
C THR A 44 2.64 -35.34 -18.03
N HIS A 45 3.74 -35.92 -18.53
CA HIS A 45 3.95 -36.14 -19.96
C HIS A 45 4.36 -37.59 -20.20
N GLY A 46 3.44 -38.40 -20.72
CA GLY A 46 3.58 -39.86 -20.74
C GLY A 46 3.71 -40.41 -19.32
N ASP A 47 4.71 -41.25 -19.08
CA ASP A 47 4.98 -41.85 -17.76
C ASP A 47 5.79 -40.94 -16.81
N LYS A 48 6.13 -39.73 -17.25
CA LYS A 48 7.00 -38.82 -16.48
C LYS A 48 6.19 -37.75 -15.76
N GLN A 49 6.48 -37.58 -14.48
CA GLN A 49 6.03 -36.45 -13.68
C GLN A 49 7.17 -35.45 -13.52
N ILE A 50 6.96 -34.22 -13.97
CA ILE A 50 7.93 -33.12 -13.91
C ILE A 50 7.45 -32.11 -12.87
N PRO A 51 8.09 -32.03 -11.69
CA PRO A 51 7.79 -31.01 -10.69
C PRO A 51 8.48 -29.67 -11.04
N GLN A 52 8.20 -28.64 -10.24
CA GLN A 52 8.81 -27.30 -10.31
C GLN A 52 8.40 -26.48 -11.54
N SER A 53 7.65 -25.40 -11.30
CA SER A 53 7.10 -24.52 -12.36
C SER A 53 8.12 -24.05 -13.41
N MET A 54 9.33 -23.65 -13.01
CA MET A 54 10.35 -23.17 -13.96
C MET A 54 11.03 -24.31 -14.73
N ALA A 55 11.08 -25.52 -14.17
CA ALA A 55 11.57 -26.70 -14.89
C ALA A 55 10.53 -27.15 -15.94
N ILE A 56 9.25 -27.15 -15.57
CA ILE A 56 8.12 -27.40 -16.47
C ILE A 56 8.13 -26.40 -17.63
N ALA A 57 8.24 -25.10 -17.34
CA ALA A 57 8.27 -24.06 -18.37
C ALA A 57 9.41 -24.27 -19.38
N ARG A 58 10.65 -24.55 -18.91
CA ARG A 58 11.78 -24.84 -19.81
C ARG A 58 11.60 -26.13 -20.61
N TYR A 59 11.02 -27.15 -19.99
CA TYR A 59 10.72 -28.41 -20.65
C TYR A 59 9.75 -28.20 -21.82
N LEU A 60 8.62 -27.53 -21.55
CA LEU A 60 7.63 -27.16 -22.56
C LEU A 60 8.20 -26.21 -23.62
N ALA A 61 9.05 -25.26 -23.23
CA ALA A 61 9.67 -24.34 -24.19
C ALA A 61 10.49 -25.08 -25.24
N ARG A 62 11.22 -26.13 -24.83
CA ARG A 62 12.00 -26.96 -25.77
C ARG A 62 11.10 -27.88 -26.60
N ASP A 63 10.08 -28.47 -25.99
CA ASP A 63 9.15 -29.38 -26.66
C ASP A 63 8.30 -28.66 -27.73
N LEU A 64 7.97 -27.39 -27.49
CA LEU A 64 7.14 -26.56 -28.36
C LEU A 64 7.94 -25.65 -29.31
N ASP A 65 9.27 -25.79 -29.37
CA ASP A 65 10.17 -24.93 -30.17
C ASP A 65 10.02 -23.42 -29.84
N LEU A 66 9.76 -23.11 -28.57
CA LEU A 66 9.66 -21.74 -28.01
C LEU A 66 10.93 -21.33 -27.24
N TYR A 67 12.03 -22.09 -27.40
CA TYR A 67 13.32 -21.85 -26.75
C TYR A 67 14.38 -21.43 -27.77
N GLY A 68 15.54 -20.98 -27.28
CA GLY A 68 16.64 -20.59 -28.16
C GLY A 68 17.19 -21.77 -28.99
N LYS A 69 17.78 -21.46 -30.15
CA LYS A 69 18.36 -22.48 -31.04
C LYS A 69 19.79 -22.87 -30.66
N ASN A 70 20.41 -22.09 -29.78
CA ASN A 70 21.77 -22.27 -29.33
C ASN A 70 21.92 -21.83 -27.88
N ASN A 71 23.08 -22.11 -27.29
CA ASN A 71 23.34 -21.81 -25.89
C ASN A 71 23.12 -20.32 -25.55
N VAL A 72 23.56 -19.41 -26.41
CA VAL A 72 23.43 -17.95 -26.16
C VAL A 72 21.97 -17.51 -26.14
N GLU A 73 21.15 -17.99 -27.08
CA GLU A 73 19.72 -17.68 -27.10
C GLU A 73 18.98 -18.31 -25.91
N ASN A 74 19.32 -19.54 -25.54
CA ASN A 74 18.79 -20.21 -24.37
C ASN A 74 19.05 -19.41 -23.10
N THR A 75 20.29 -18.95 -22.92
CA THR A 75 20.67 -18.13 -21.78
C THR A 75 19.87 -16.82 -21.74
N LYS A 76 19.55 -16.20 -22.87
CA LYS A 76 18.69 -15.00 -22.89
C LYS A 76 17.30 -15.30 -22.35
N CYS A 77 16.69 -16.42 -22.74
CA CYS A 77 15.40 -16.86 -22.19
C CYS A 77 15.50 -17.15 -20.68
N ASP A 78 16.57 -17.82 -20.25
CA ASP A 78 16.83 -18.13 -18.84
C ASP A 78 16.97 -16.87 -17.98
N VAL A 79 17.71 -15.86 -18.45
CA VAL A 79 17.85 -14.58 -17.74
C VAL A 79 16.49 -13.92 -17.53
N VAL A 80 15.67 -13.83 -18.59
CA VAL A 80 14.35 -13.19 -18.47
C VAL A 80 13.46 -13.92 -17.49
N ILE A 81 13.38 -15.26 -17.57
CA ILE A 81 12.49 -16.02 -16.70
C ILE A 81 12.96 -16.02 -15.24
N GLU A 82 14.27 -16.08 -14.99
CA GLU A 82 14.80 -15.99 -13.62
C GLU A 82 14.59 -14.59 -13.04
N CYS A 83 14.79 -13.52 -13.80
CA CYS A 83 14.45 -12.16 -13.35
C CYS A 83 12.97 -12.03 -12.97
N ILE A 84 12.07 -12.63 -13.76
CA ILE A 84 10.64 -12.65 -13.44
C ILE A 84 10.38 -13.49 -12.17
N ASN A 85 11.04 -14.64 -12.02
CA ASN A 85 10.87 -15.52 -10.87
C ASN A 85 11.37 -14.87 -9.57
N ASP A 86 12.46 -14.10 -9.62
CA ASP A 86 12.95 -13.29 -8.49
C ASP A 86 11.87 -12.30 -8.04
N VAL A 87 11.32 -11.54 -8.98
CA VAL A 87 10.24 -10.57 -8.71
C VAL A 87 9.01 -11.26 -8.14
N ILE A 88 8.56 -12.38 -8.72
CA ILE A 88 7.41 -13.15 -8.25
C ILE A 88 7.66 -13.64 -6.82
N THR A 89 8.86 -14.16 -6.54
CA THR A 89 9.18 -14.75 -5.23
C THR A 89 9.16 -13.70 -4.12
N GLU A 90 9.69 -12.51 -4.36
CA GLU A 90 9.58 -11.40 -3.40
C GLU A 90 8.14 -10.86 -3.30
N THR A 91 7.45 -10.72 -4.44
CA THR A 91 6.05 -10.24 -4.45
C THR A 91 5.11 -11.17 -3.68
N VAL A 92 5.33 -12.49 -3.76
CA VAL A 92 4.54 -13.48 -3.02
C VAL A 92 4.73 -13.30 -1.51
N LYS A 93 5.95 -13.04 -1.02
CA LYS A 93 6.19 -12.77 0.41
C LYS A 93 5.38 -11.56 0.88
N LEU A 94 5.39 -10.48 0.09
CA LEU A 94 4.61 -9.27 0.37
C LEU A 94 3.10 -9.52 0.37
N PHE A 95 2.62 -10.34 -0.56
CA PHE A 95 1.20 -10.66 -0.68
C PHE A 95 0.68 -11.45 0.53
N PHE A 96 1.49 -12.35 1.09
CA PHE A 96 1.11 -13.17 2.25
C PHE A 96 1.46 -12.55 3.60
N GLU A 97 2.33 -11.53 3.64
CA GLU A 97 2.56 -10.76 4.86
C GLU A 97 1.23 -10.17 5.35
N GLN A 98 0.98 -10.26 6.66
CA GLN A 98 -0.25 -9.74 7.28
C GLN A 98 0.03 -8.47 8.08
N ASP A 99 1.30 -8.23 8.39
CA ASP A 99 1.76 -7.09 9.15
C ASP A 99 2.08 -5.91 8.22
N GLU A 100 1.22 -4.90 8.23
CA GLU A 100 1.33 -3.75 7.33
C GLU A 100 2.64 -2.97 7.54
N THR A 101 3.16 -2.86 8.76
CA THR A 101 4.43 -2.15 9.00
C THR A 101 5.60 -2.90 8.36
N LYS A 102 5.57 -4.24 8.38
CA LYS A 102 6.56 -5.07 7.67
C LYS A 102 6.44 -4.95 6.16
N LYS A 103 5.23 -4.89 5.61
CA LYS A 103 5.03 -4.63 4.17
C LYS A 103 5.63 -3.29 3.77
N ILE A 104 5.40 -2.25 4.55
CA ILE A 104 5.95 -0.92 4.28
C ILE A 104 7.48 -0.97 4.30
N ARG A 105 8.09 -1.52 5.36
CA ARG A 105 9.55 -1.63 5.48
C ARG A 105 10.20 -2.47 4.38
N SER A 106 9.51 -3.49 3.86
CA SER A 106 10.01 -4.35 2.77
C SER A 106 9.69 -3.84 1.37
N THR A 107 8.91 -2.76 1.25
CA THR A 107 8.56 -2.12 -0.03
C THR A 107 9.14 -0.71 -0.09
N TYR A 108 8.31 0.31 -0.18
CA TYR A 108 8.74 1.70 -0.34
C TYR A 108 9.48 2.23 0.89
N GLY A 109 9.16 1.74 2.09
CA GLY A 109 9.84 2.09 3.34
C GLY A 109 11.29 1.62 3.45
N SER A 110 11.77 0.79 2.50
CA SER A 110 13.19 0.42 2.40
C SER A 110 14.06 1.48 1.71
N ILE A 111 13.45 2.45 1.04
CA ILE A 111 14.15 3.45 0.24
C ILE A 111 14.45 4.68 1.12
N SER A 112 15.66 4.75 1.68
CA SER A 112 16.12 5.88 2.49
C SER A 112 16.63 7.06 1.65
N ASP A 113 17.19 6.78 0.46
CA ASP A 113 17.80 7.80 -0.39
C ASP A 113 17.44 7.54 -1.85
N TYR A 114 17.01 8.59 -2.54
CA TYR A 114 16.67 8.53 -3.96
C TYR A 114 17.04 9.84 -4.66
N GLU A 115 17.88 9.77 -5.69
CA GLU A 115 18.35 10.93 -6.47
C GLU A 115 18.90 12.12 -5.63
N ASN A 116 19.61 11.83 -4.53
CA ASN A 116 20.15 12.80 -3.55
C ASN A 116 19.09 13.48 -2.66
N GLU A 117 17.87 12.96 -2.63
CA GLU A 117 16.89 13.33 -1.61
C GLU A 117 16.84 12.23 -0.55
N HIS A 118 16.90 12.63 0.71
CA HIS A 118 16.86 11.75 1.88
C HIS A 118 15.43 11.63 2.40
N ILE A 119 15.03 10.41 2.75
CA ILE A 119 13.67 10.04 3.15
C ILE A 119 13.74 9.28 4.47
N GLU A 120 12.97 9.75 5.45
CA GLU A 120 12.84 9.13 6.75
C GLU A 120 11.40 8.68 6.96
N TYR A 121 11.23 7.46 7.50
CA TYR A 121 9.93 6.87 7.79
C TYR A 121 9.75 6.77 9.29
N ILE A 122 8.56 7.19 9.76
CA ILE A 122 8.17 7.06 11.16
C ILE A 122 6.76 6.47 11.23
N PHE A 123 6.56 5.52 12.14
CA PHE A 123 5.26 4.96 12.46
C PHE A 123 4.72 5.61 13.72
N VAL A 124 3.55 6.25 13.62
CA VAL A 124 2.92 6.93 14.75
C VAL A 124 1.81 6.08 15.34
N LEU A 125 1.96 5.71 16.61
CA LEU A 125 1.06 4.81 17.32
C LEU A 125 0.56 5.45 18.63
N GLY A 126 -0.60 5.02 19.09
CA GLY A 126 -1.02 5.18 20.49
C GLY A 126 -0.69 3.95 21.32
N GLN A 127 -1.05 3.97 22.60
CA GLN A 127 -0.97 2.81 23.48
C GLN A 127 -2.08 1.80 23.18
N ILE A 128 -1.72 0.52 23.19
CA ILE A 128 -2.67 -0.58 23.03
C ILE A 128 -2.95 -1.18 24.41
N GLN A 129 -4.22 -1.29 24.77
CA GLN A 129 -4.64 -1.79 26.09
C GLN A 129 -4.28 -3.26 26.34
N LYS A 130 -4.12 -4.06 25.27
CA LYS A 130 -3.73 -5.47 25.34
C LYS A 130 -2.22 -5.57 25.61
N PRO A 131 -1.76 -6.04 26.78
CA PRO A 131 -0.34 -6.05 27.15
C PRO A 131 0.53 -6.88 26.20
N GLU A 132 0.01 -8.00 25.70
CA GLU A 132 0.72 -8.88 24.75
C GLU A 132 1.06 -8.16 23.44
N ILE A 133 0.16 -7.31 22.96
CA ILE A 133 0.39 -6.54 21.72
C ILE A 133 1.32 -5.37 22.00
N GLN A 134 1.13 -4.68 23.13
CA GLN A 134 2.00 -3.58 23.52
C GLN A 134 3.46 -4.05 23.73
N GLN A 135 3.69 -5.24 24.27
CA GLN A 135 5.04 -5.80 24.37
C GLN A 135 5.65 -6.02 23.00
N LYS A 136 4.91 -6.58 22.03
CA LYS A 136 5.39 -6.74 20.65
C LYS A 136 5.78 -5.41 20.01
N ILE A 137 5.01 -4.34 20.27
CA ILE A 137 5.34 -2.98 19.80
C ILE A 137 6.62 -2.47 20.45
N ASN A 138 6.82 -2.72 21.75
CA ASN A 138 8.05 -2.34 22.44
C ASN A 138 9.27 -3.06 21.83
N ASP A 139 9.17 -4.38 21.64
CA ASP A 139 10.22 -5.19 21.01
C ASP A 139 10.52 -4.71 19.57
N GLU A 140 9.48 -4.35 18.81
CA GLU A 140 9.59 -3.78 17.46
C GLU A 140 10.27 -2.41 17.49
N SER A 141 9.88 -1.54 18.41
CA SER A 141 10.45 -0.20 18.60
C SER A 141 11.94 -0.26 18.94
N GLU A 142 12.34 -1.17 19.84
CA GLU A 142 13.75 -1.40 20.18
C GLU A 142 14.57 -1.88 18.98
N LYS A 143 13.97 -2.73 18.14
CA LYS A 143 14.61 -3.33 16.97
C LYS A 143 14.78 -2.35 15.82
N TYR A 144 13.73 -1.63 15.44
CA TYR A 144 13.69 -0.81 14.22
C TYR A 144 13.91 0.68 14.47
N ARG A 145 13.61 1.17 15.68
CA ARG A 145 13.79 2.58 16.09
C ARG A 145 13.07 3.61 15.21
N ASP A 146 11.99 3.19 14.56
CA ASP A 146 11.16 4.00 13.66
C ASP A 146 9.74 4.23 14.22
N ILE A 147 9.47 3.82 15.46
CA ILE A 147 8.16 3.96 16.10
C ILE A 147 8.16 5.17 17.05
N VAL A 148 7.15 6.02 16.89
CA VAL A 148 6.82 7.11 17.79
C VAL A 148 5.47 6.82 18.45
N GLN A 149 5.50 6.54 19.75
CA GLN A 149 4.29 6.21 20.50
C GLN A 149 3.82 7.37 21.39
N GLY A 150 2.55 7.76 21.26
CA GLY A 150 1.90 8.76 22.09
C GLY A 150 1.16 8.18 23.29
N ASN A 151 1.00 8.98 24.34
CA ASN A 151 0.29 8.60 25.56
C ASN A 151 -1.24 8.78 25.42
N PHE A 152 -1.85 8.06 24.49
CA PHE A 152 -3.29 8.00 24.29
C PHE A 152 -3.69 6.60 23.82
N VAL A 153 -4.90 6.15 24.13
CA VAL A 153 -5.38 4.84 23.69
C VAL A 153 -5.58 4.85 22.18
N ASP A 154 -4.90 3.95 21.47
CA ASP A 154 -5.06 3.79 20.03
C ASP A 154 -6.41 3.11 19.74
N SER A 155 -7.35 3.91 19.24
CA SER A 155 -8.67 3.45 18.86
C SER A 155 -9.23 4.33 17.76
N TYR A 156 -10.21 3.81 17.03
CA TYR A 156 -10.82 4.49 15.92
C TYR A 156 -11.38 5.89 16.28
N ARG A 157 -11.99 6.04 17.47
CA ARG A 157 -12.50 7.33 17.96
C ARG A 157 -11.39 8.29 18.41
N ASN A 158 -10.18 7.79 18.63
CA ASN A 158 -9.03 8.55 19.11
C ASN A 158 -8.03 8.86 17.98
N LEU A 159 -8.38 8.60 16.72
CA LEU A 159 -7.52 8.94 15.58
C LEU A 159 -7.16 10.43 15.54
N THR A 160 -8.05 11.31 15.99
CA THR A 160 -7.74 12.74 16.12
C THR A 160 -6.61 13.00 17.11
N TYR A 161 -6.51 12.25 18.23
CA TYR A 161 -5.35 12.37 19.13
C TYR A 161 -4.06 11.94 18.45
N LYS A 162 -4.10 10.84 17.69
CA LYS A 162 -2.96 10.40 16.86
C LYS A 162 -2.56 11.47 15.85
N ARG A 163 -3.53 12.15 15.24
CA ARG A 163 -3.30 13.23 14.29
C ARG A 163 -2.63 14.44 14.94
N VAL A 164 -3.19 14.93 16.06
CA VAL A 164 -2.61 16.05 16.81
C VAL A 164 -1.21 15.70 17.31
N PHE A 165 -1.02 14.47 17.81
CA PHE A 165 0.29 13.99 18.23
C PHE A 165 1.31 13.91 17.09
N SER A 166 0.89 13.48 15.90
CA SER A 166 1.75 13.47 14.71
C SER A 166 2.21 14.89 14.34
N LEU A 167 1.29 15.87 14.37
CA LEU A 167 1.61 17.29 14.13
C LEU A 167 2.56 17.83 15.21
N PHE A 168 2.28 17.52 16.48
CA PHE A 168 3.14 17.87 17.61
C PHE A 168 4.55 17.31 17.43
N TRP A 169 4.67 16.02 17.12
CA TRP A 169 5.96 15.37 17.04
C TRP A 169 6.81 15.95 15.91
N VAL A 170 6.24 16.09 14.71
CA VAL A 170 6.93 16.70 13.58
C VAL A 170 7.34 18.14 13.90
N ASN A 171 6.45 18.93 14.50
CA ASN A 171 6.73 20.33 14.85
C ASN A 171 7.91 20.47 15.84
N ASN A 172 8.07 19.55 16.78
CA ASN A 172 9.06 19.67 17.86
C ASN A 172 10.35 18.88 17.60
N PHE A 173 10.29 17.78 16.85
CA PHE A 173 11.40 16.84 16.69
C PHE A 173 11.89 16.69 15.24
N CYS A 174 11.17 17.24 14.25
CA CYS A 174 11.54 17.16 12.83
C CYS A 174 11.70 18.56 12.22
N SER A 175 12.84 19.20 12.48
CA SER A 175 13.10 20.58 12.02
C SER A 175 13.67 20.68 10.60
N ILE A 176 14.22 19.58 10.07
CA ILE A 176 15.02 19.56 8.83
C ILE A 176 14.17 19.23 7.59
N ALA A 177 13.05 18.51 7.77
CA ALA A 177 12.22 18.08 6.65
C ALA A 177 11.59 19.27 5.91
N LYS A 178 11.68 19.26 4.57
CA LYS A 178 11.01 20.25 3.70
C LYS A 178 9.53 19.93 3.54
N PHE A 179 9.25 18.65 3.34
CA PHE A 179 7.91 18.10 3.15
C PHE A 179 7.68 16.93 4.10
N VAL A 180 6.44 16.75 4.51
CA VAL A 180 5.98 15.65 5.35
C VAL A 180 4.80 15.01 4.63
N VAL A 181 4.90 13.71 4.41
CA VAL A 181 3.85 12.93 3.76
C VAL A 181 3.18 12.06 4.82
N LYS A 182 1.89 12.28 5.06
CA LYS A 182 1.07 11.36 5.86
C LYS A 182 0.49 10.31 4.94
N VAL A 183 0.52 9.07 5.38
CA VAL A 183 0.12 7.89 4.62
C VAL A 183 -0.46 6.89 5.61
N ASP A 184 -1.60 6.29 5.28
CA ASP A 184 -2.13 5.16 6.06
C ASP A 184 -1.32 3.90 5.79
N ASP A 185 -1.42 2.93 6.69
CA ASP A 185 -0.70 1.66 6.60
C ASP A 185 -1.21 0.76 5.45
N ASP A 186 -2.41 1.05 4.92
CA ASP A 186 -3.03 0.38 3.79
C ASP A 186 -2.72 1.03 2.42
N VAL A 187 -1.72 1.90 2.32
CA VAL A 187 -1.38 2.63 1.09
C VAL A 187 0.04 2.35 0.61
N ILE A 188 0.21 2.16 -0.71
CA ILE A 188 1.52 2.13 -1.35
C ILE A 188 1.84 3.45 -2.05
N ILE A 189 3.10 3.86 -1.94
CA ILE A 189 3.66 5.06 -2.55
C ILE A 189 4.70 4.70 -3.61
N ASN A 190 4.59 5.32 -4.78
CA ASN A 190 5.67 5.34 -5.75
C ASN A 190 6.69 6.45 -5.40
N ILE A 191 7.77 6.07 -4.70
CA ILE A 191 8.82 7.01 -4.24
C ILE A 191 9.47 7.78 -5.40
N PRO A 192 9.89 7.14 -6.52
CA PRO A 192 10.42 7.87 -7.67
C PRO A 192 9.53 9.02 -8.16
N LEU A 193 8.22 8.76 -8.33
CA LEU A 193 7.28 9.78 -8.79
C LEU A 193 7.04 10.86 -7.73
N LEU A 194 6.94 10.48 -6.45
CA LEU A 194 6.81 11.43 -5.35
C LEU A 194 8.01 12.40 -5.31
N ILE A 195 9.23 11.88 -5.38
CA ILE A 195 10.44 12.70 -5.36
C ILE A 195 10.49 13.59 -6.60
N GLN A 196 10.20 13.07 -7.79
CA GLN A 196 10.13 13.89 -9.00
C GLN A 196 9.16 15.07 -8.85
N HIS A 197 7.98 14.84 -8.28
CA HIS A 197 6.96 15.86 -8.03
C HIS A 197 7.42 16.92 -7.02
N LEU A 198 7.96 16.50 -5.86
CA LEU A 198 8.47 17.41 -4.83
C LEU A 198 9.68 18.23 -5.30
N ARG A 199 10.54 17.65 -6.15
CA ARG A 199 11.67 18.36 -6.77
C ARG A 199 11.20 19.45 -7.73
N GLN A 200 10.14 19.21 -8.51
CA GLN A 200 9.57 20.24 -9.37
C GLN A 200 9.05 21.45 -8.57
N LYS A 201 8.43 21.21 -7.41
CA LYS A 201 8.01 22.29 -6.50
C LYS A 201 9.19 23.05 -5.92
N THR A 202 10.22 22.33 -5.49
CA THR A 202 11.46 22.92 -4.99
C THR A 202 12.11 23.83 -6.03
N LYS A 203 12.19 23.39 -7.30
CA LYS A 203 12.71 24.20 -8.42
C LYS A 203 11.90 25.47 -8.69
N LYS A 204 10.59 25.45 -8.41
CA LYS A 204 9.70 26.61 -8.54
C LYS A 204 9.69 27.50 -7.28
N ASN A 205 10.54 27.22 -6.29
CA ASN A 205 10.54 27.87 -4.97
C ASN A 205 9.20 27.74 -4.20
N LEU A 206 8.41 26.70 -4.48
CA LEU A 206 7.14 26.41 -3.82
C LEU A 206 7.37 25.46 -2.63
N LEU A 207 8.12 25.93 -1.65
CA LEU A 207 8.47 25.17 -0.43
C LEU A 207 7.53 25.43 0.75
N THR A 208 6.65 26.42 0.64
CA THR A 208 5.75 26.87 1.70
C THR A 208 4.30 26.85 1.24
N ASN A 209 3.37 26.82 2.20
CA ASN A 209 1.92 26.75 1.98
C ASN A 209 1.50 25.58 1.07
N VAL A 210 2.20 24.45 1.11
CA VAL A 210 1.85 23.27 0.32
C VAL A 210 0.98 22.35 1.16
N LEU A 211 -0.26 22.16 0.74
CA LEU A 211 -1.15 21.11 1.23
C LEU A 211 -1.77 20.41 0.02
N GLU A 212 -1.33 19.18 -0.24
CA GLU A 212 -1.86 18.38 -1.35
C GLU A 212 -2.43 17.07 -0.85
N CYS A 213 -3.58 16.70 -1.39
CA CYS A 213 -4.31 15.51 -0.98
C CYS A 213 -5.39 15.21 -2.00
N TYR A 214 -5.96 14.01 -1.94
CA TYR A 214 -7.21 13.76 -2.65
C TYR A 214 -8.32 14.55 -1.94
N MET A 215 -8.89 15.56 -2.59
CA MET A 215 -9.94 16.37 -1.97
C MET A 215 -11.32 15.78 -2.26
N HIS A 216 -12.14 15.74 -1.22
CA HIS A 216 -13.58 15.58 -1.32
C HIS A 216 -14.22 16.95 -1.40
N ILE A 217 -15.17 17.11 -2.33
CA ILE A 217 -15.93 18.35 -2.54
C ILE A 217 -17.42 17.97 -2.47
N ASP A 218 -18.21 18.81 -1.81
CA ASP A 218 -19.67 18.67 -1.70
C ASP A 218 -20.15 17.31 -1.15
N THR A 219 -19.43 16.75 -0.18
CA THR A 219 -19.86 15.50 0.48
C THR A 219 -20.79 15.77 1.66
N GLU A 220 -21.79 14.92 1.80
CA GLU A 220 -22.77 14.99 2.89
C GLU A 220 -22.39 14.05 4.05
N PRO A 221 -22.58 14.47 5.32
CA PRO A 221 -22.39 13.60 6.45
C PRO A 221 -23.36 12.42 6.40
N LEU A 222 -22.84 11.19 6.48
CA LEU A 222 -23.67 10.00 6.55
C LEU A 222 -24.49 10.02 7.85
N ARG A 223 -25.83 10.07 7.73
CA ARG A 223 -26.75 10.12 8.88
C ARG A 223 -27.38 8.78 9.25
N GLN A 224 -27.23 7.76 8.40
CA GLN A 224 -27.87 6.45 8.56
C GLN A 224 -27.34 5.67 9.78
N ASN A 225 -28.23 4.97 10.49
CA ASN A 225 -27.90 4.27 11.75
C ASN A 225 -26.88 3.13 11.59
N ASN A 226 -26.80 2.52 10.41
CA ASN A 226 -25.95 1.37 10.09
C ASN A 226 -24.58 1.76 9.51
N SER A 227 -24.29 3.05 9.35
CA SER A 227 -22.98 3.50 8.86
C SER A 227 -21.96 3.59 9.99
N LYS A 228 -20.78 3.00 9.79
CA LYS A 228 -19.60 3.18 10.65
C LYS A 228 -19.24 4.66 10.83
N TRP A 229 -19.58 5.48 9.83
CA TRP A 229 -19.23 6.90 9.71
C TRP A 229 -20.40 7.82 10.08
N ARG A 230 -21.38 7.28 10.81
CA ARG A 230 -22.58 8.04 11.18
C ARG A 230 -22.19 9.27 11.98
N THR A 231 -22.60 10.43 11.49
CA THR A 231 -22.44 11.72 12.16
C THR A 231 -23.82 12.22 12.58
N SER A 232 -24.05 12.45 13.87
CA SER A 232 -25.32 13.00 14.38
C SER A 232 -25.43 14.51 14.15
N LEU A 233 -26.65 15.06 14.17
CA LEU A 233 -26.86 16.51 14.03
C LEU A 233 -26.23 17.30 15.19
N SER A 234 -26.16 16.69 16.39
CA SER A 234 -25.46 17.26 17.54
C SER A 234 -23.95 17.34 17.36
N GLU A 235 -23.36 16.44 16.55
CA GLU A 235 -21.92 16.46 16.26
C GLU A 235 -21.58 17.39 15.10
N TYR A 236 -22.46 17.48 14.10
CA TYR A 236 -22.29 18.37 12.96
C TYR A 236 -23.66 18.78 12.43
N GLN A 237 -24.00 20.06 12.56
CA GLN A 237 -25.34 20.59 12.25
C GLN A 237 -25.55 20.94 10.77
N TYR A 238 -24.47 21.08 9.99
CA TYR A 238 -24.56 21.53 8.60
C TYR A 238 -24.88 20.37 7.63
N PRO A 239 -25.51 20.66 6.49
CA PRO A 239 -25.91 19.63 5.51
C PRO A 239 -24.73 19.06 4.73
N THR A 240 -23.67 19.84 4.50
CA THR A 240 -22.48 19.43 3.74
C THR A 240 -21.21 19.71 4.52
N PHE A 241 -20.18 18.91 4.28
CA PHE A 241 -18.83 19.25 4.72
C PHE A 241 -18.21 20.27 3.76
N PRO A 242 -17.44 21.26 4.25
CA PRO A 242 -16.55 22.04 3.39
C PRO A 242 -15.54 21.11 2.71
N PRO A 243 -14.88 21.53 1.62
CA PRO A 243 -13.86 20.71 0.96
C PRO A 243 -12.80 20.22 1.95
N TYR A 244 -12.37 18.96 1.82
CA TYR A 244 -11.37 18.39 2.71
C TYR A 244 -10.49 17.33 2.07
N CYS A 245 -9.30 17.18 2.64
CA CYS A 245 -8.39 16.09 2.33
C CYS A 245 -8.89 14.74 2.83
N ASP A 246 -8.96 13.76 1.95
CA ASP A 246 -9.11 12.36 2.33
C ASP A 246 -8.01 11.92 3.31
N GLY A 247 -8.39 11.05 4.25
CA GLY A 247 -7.53 10.57 5.31
C GLY A 247 -6.31 9.80 4.81
N PHE A 248 -6.43 8.97 3.78
CA PHE A 248 -5.40 7.95 3.50
C PHE A 248 -4.03 8.52 3.10
N SER A 249 -3.98 9.76 2.58
CA SER A 249 -2.69 10.38 2.25
C SER A 249 -2.75 11.89 2.12
N SER A 250 -1.64 12.55 2.42
CA SER A 250 -1.48 13.98 2.14
C SER A 250 -0.01 14.42 2.22
N ILE A 251 0.35 15.37 1.37
CA ILE A 251 1.66 16.03 1.35
C ILE A 251 1.51 17.41 1.98
N LYS A 252 2.40 17.73 2.91
CA LYS A 252 2.40 19.03 3.61
C LYS A 252 3.81 19.61 3.64
N SER A 253 3.95 20.91 3.40
CA SER A 253 5.18 21.61 3.75
C SER A 253 5.29 21.80 5.27
N ILE A 254 6.51 21.97 5.77
CA ILE A 254 6.74 22.06 7.22
C ILE A 254 6.05 23.27 7.88
N ASP A 255 5.91 24.40 7.16
CA ASP A 255 5.19 25.58 7.65
C ASP A 255 3.68 25.33 7.78
N VAL A 256 3.09 24.53 6.88
CA VAL A 256 1.69 24.08 6.98
C VAL A 256 1.49 23.21 8.22
N ILE A 257 2.40 22.29 8.51
CA ILE A 257 2.35 21.48 9.73
C ILE A 257 2.37 22.37 10.99
N ARG A 258 3.25 23.37 11.04
CA ARG A 258 3.35 24.31 12.17
C ARG A 258 2.08 25.13 12.35
N LYS A 259 1.51 25.65 11.27
CA LYS A 259 0.23 26.38 11.28
C LYS A 259 -0.89 25.50 11.82
N MET A 260 -1.06 24.31 11.22
CA MET A 260 -2.09 23.35 11.64
C MET A 260 -1.94 22.99 13.13
N TYR A 261 -0.72 22.69 13.60
CA TYR A 261 -0.48 22.37 15.01
C TYR A 261 -0.87 23.53 15.94
N ASN A 262 -0.52 24.77 15.61
CA ASN A 262 -0.93 25.91 16.43
C ASN A 262 -2.45 26.06 16.48
N THR A 263 -3.13 25.86 15.36
CA THR A 263 -4.60 25.87 15.28
C THR A 263 -5.25 24.78 16.14
N THR A 264 -4.63 23.61 16.32
CA THR A 264 -5.20 22.57 17.21
C THR A 264 -5.41 23.03 18.65
N LYS A 265 -4.71 24.09 19.10
CA LYS A 265 -4.82 24.63 20.46
C LYS A 265 -6.11 25.45 20.66
N GLU A 266 -6.72 25.90 19.56
CA GLU A 266 -7.91 26.76 19.56
C GLU A 266 -9.17 26.00 19.12
N VAL A 267 -9.01 24.86 18.45
CA VAL A 267 -10.12 24.07 17.90
C VAL A 267 -10.49 22.93 18.85
N PRO A 268 -11.76 22.85 19.29
CA PRO A 268 -12.20 21.76 20.17
C PRO A 268 -12.09 20.41 19.47
N PHE A 269 -11.81 19.37 20.26
CA PHE A 269 -11.65 18.00 19.76
C PHE A 269 -12.90 17.51 19.00
N LEU A 270 -12.69 16.92 17.82
CA LEU A 270 -13.69 16.19 17.06
C LEU A 270 -13.12 14.81 16.70
N TRP A 271 -13.88 13.74 16.96
CA TRP A 271 -13.40 12.36 16.76
C TRP A 271 -13.27 11.94 15.29
N LEU A 272 -13.87 12.69 14.36
CA LEU A 272 -13.73 12.50 12.92
C LEU A 272 -12.40 13.11 12.47
N GLU A 273 -11.35 12.29 12.38
CA GLU A 273 -9.99 12.75 12.06
C GLU A 273 -9.91 13.45 10.71
N ASP A 274 -10.50 12.89 9.65
CA ASP A 274 -10.47 13.48 8.31
C ASP A 274 -11.18 14.85 8.26
N VAL A 275 -12.25 14.99 9.03
CA VAL A 275 -12.98 16.26 9.14
C VAL A 275 -12.16 17.24 9.99
N TYR A 276 -11.61 16.81 11.12
CA TYR A 276 -10.76 17.67 11.97
C TYR A 276 -9.51 18.14 11.22
N GLY A 277 -8.72 17.20 10.69
CA GLY A 277 -7.44 17.44 10.04
C GLY A 277 -7.52 17.90 8.60
N GLY A 278 -8.59 17.57 7.88
CA GLY A 278 -8.79 17.90 6.47
C GLY A 278 -9.75 19.07 6.22
N VAL A 279 -10.74 19.32 7.09
CA VAL A 279 -11.62 20.50 7.01
C VAL A 279 -11.12 21.59 7.95
N PHE A 280 -11.18 21.34 9.26
CA PHE A 280 -11.11 22.42 10.25
C PHE A 280 -9.72 23.05 10.34
N LEU A 281 -8.67 22.23 10.38
CA LEU A 281 -7.32 22.77 10.49
C LEU A 281 -6.90 23.60 9.27
N PRO A 282 -7.07 23.14 8.01
CA PRO A 282 -6.75 23.96 6.84
C PRO A 282 -7.63 25.21 6.72
N TRP A 283 -8.95 25.07 6.97
CA TRP A 283 -9.91 26.16 6.84
C TRP A 283 -9.63 27.29 7.84
N ILE A 284 -9.45 26.96 9.13
CA ILE A 284 -9.17 27.96 10.18
C ILE A 284 -7.78 28.56 10.00
N SER A 285 -6.82 27.79 9.48
CA SER A 285 -5.47 28.27 9.20
C SER A 285 -5.35 29.07 7.89
N ASN A 286 -6.44 29.25 7.14
CA ASN A 286 -6.46 29.86 5.81
C ASN A 286 -5.42 29.25 4.85
N ILE A 287 -5.38 27.90 4.80
CA ILE A 287 -4.45 27.13 3.95
C ILE A 287 -5.19 26.69 2.70
N GLU A 288 -4.65 27.04 1.54
CA GLU A 288 -5.15 26.57 0.25
C GLU A 288 -4.80 25.08 0.06
N MET A 289 -5.80 24.29 -0.32
CA MET A 289 -5.63 22.87 -0.62
C MET A 289 -5.55 22.65 -2.13
N HIS A 290 -4.63 21.78 -2.55
CA HIS A 290 -4.47 21.41 -3.96
C HIS A 290 -4.79 19.93 -4.18
N GLN A 291 -5.49 19.65 -5.27
CA GLN A 291 -5.87 18.29 -5.64
C GLN A 291 -4.64 17.45 -5.98
N ALA A 292 -4.47 16.32 -5.29
CA ALA A 292 -3.54 15.28 -5.66
C ALA A 292 -4.23 14.22 -6.55
N CYS A 293 -3.45 13.71 -7.50
CA CYS A 293 -3.81 12.56 -8.35
C CYS A 293 -3.75 11.28 -7.51
N VAL A 294 -4.81 10.45 -7.54
CA VAL A 294 -4.85 9.14 -6.87
C VAL A 294 -5.58 8.14 -7.75
N GLU A 295 -5.01 6.95 -7.93
CA GLU A 295 -5.65 5.84 -8.65
C GLU A 295 -6.33 4.90 -7.65
N ARG A 296 -7.67 4.80 -7.73
CA ARG A 296 -8.44 3.79 -6.99
C ARG A 296 -8.77 2.63 -7.93
N GLU A 297 -7.97 1.56 -7.90
CA GLU A 297 -8.31 0.32 -8.60
C GLU A 297 -8.57 -0.83 -7.61
N ASN A 298 -9.69 -1.52 -7.79
CA ASN A 298 -10.00 -2.79 -7.12
C ASN A 298 -8.99 -3.87 -7.52
N TRP A 299 -8.60 -4.72 -6.57
CA TRP A 299 -7.62 -5.81 -6.71
C TRP A 299 -8.04 -6.90 -7.72
N HIS A 300 -7.97 -6.63 -9.01
CA HIS A 300 -7.81 -7.66 -10.02
C HIS A 300 -6.68 -7.21 -10.94
N CYS A 301 -5.52 -7.88 -10.85
CA CYS A 301 -4.33 -7.64 -11.68
C CYS A 301 -4.70 -7.21 -13.11
N LYS A 302 -4.52 -5.92 -13.41
CA LYS A 302 -4.33 -5.46 -14.79
C LYS A 302 -2.88 -5.02 -14.91
N LEU A 303 -2.08 -5.91 -15.49
CA LEU A 303 -0.67 -5.77 -15.85
C LEU A 303 -0.37 -4.61 -16.83
N PHE A 304 -1.27 -3.64 -16.98
CA PHE A 304 -1.14 -2.47 -17.82
C PHE A 304 -1.99 -1.34 -17.21
N VAL A 305 -1.45 -0.63 -16.22
CA VAL A 305 -2.05 0.63 -15.77
C VAL A 305 -1.76 1.67 -16.85
N ARG A 306 -2.68 1.72 -17.82
CA ARG A 306 -2.75 2.74 -18.85
C ARG A 306 -2.88 4.11 -18.17
N SER A 307 -1.87 4.96 -18.39
CA SER A 307 -2.02 6.36 -18.83
C SER A 307 -3.23 7.10 -18.24
N PHE A 308 -3.07 7.81 -17.11
CA PHE A 308 -3.55 9.18 -16.86
C PHE A 308 -3.43 9.58 -15.36
N CYS A 309 -2.21 9.62 -14.80
CA CYS A 309 -1.87 10.49 -13.66
C CYS A 309 -0.35 10.61 -13.58
N GLN A 310 0.21 11.68 -14.17
CA GLN A 310 1.67 11.86 -14.27
C GLN A 310 2.32 12.52 -13.04
N THR A 311 1.55 12.79 -11.98
CA THR A 311 2.00 13.70 -10.91
C THR A 311 2.24 12.97 -9.57
N LEU A 312 1.43 11.98 -9.23
CA LEU A 312 1.63 11.13 -8.04
C LEU A 312 0.72 9.89 -8.19
N CYS A 313 1.24 8.69 -7.96
CA CYS A 313 0.44 7.45 -7.96
C CYS A 313 0.46 6.87 -6.55
N LEU A 314 -0.71 6.93 -5.89
CA LEU A 314 -0.98 6.31 -4.60
C LEU A 314 -2.08 5.28 -4.81
N LYS A 315 -1.87 4.07 -4.27
CA LYS A 315 -2.86 2.98 -4.35
C LYS A 315 -3.24 2.54 -2.95
N ARG A 316 -4.54 2.55 -2.65
CA ARG A 316 -5.10 2.07 -1.39
C ARG A 316 -5.50 0.60 -1.50
N TYR A 317 -5.16 -0.20 -0.51
CA TYR A 317 -5.60 -1.55 -0.36
C TYR A 317 -6.95 -1.59 0.34
N MET A 318 -8.02 -1.90 -0.40
CA MET A 318 -9.24 -2.35 0.23
C MET A 318 -9.02 -3.79 0.67
N GLY A 319 -8.71 -3.99 1.95
CA GLY A 319 -8.77 -5.30 2.59
C GLY A 319 -10.15 -5.91 2.36
N THR A 320 -10.20 -7.23 2.16
CA THR A 320 -11.47 -7.94 2.03
C THR A 320 -12.24 -7.85 3.34
N ASP A 321 -13.12 -6.84 3.47
CA ASP A 321 -14.24 -6.93 4.38
C ASP A 321 -15.08 -8.11 3.90
N GLN A 322 -14.94 -9.26 4.55
CA GLN A 322 -15.86 -10.38 4.43
C GLN A 322 -17.23 -9.94 4.95
N THR A 323 -17.99 -9.24 4.13
CA THR A 323 -19.45 -9.24 4.15
C THR A 323 -19.94 -9.05 2.72
N THR A 324 -19.83 -10.11 1.92
CA THR A 324 -20.72 -10.28 0.78
C THR A 324 -21.33 -11.67 0.92
N THR A 325 -22.56 -11.66 1.39
CA THR A 325 -23.49 -12.78 1.25
C THR A 325 -23.80 -12.90 -0.24
N MET A 326 -23.40 -14.01 -0.85
CA MET A 326 -24.21 -14.76 -1.82
C MET A 326 -23.68 -16.18 -1.91
#